data_AF-A0A1W6YN66-F1
#
_entry.id   AF-A0A1W6YN66-F1
#
_cell.length_a   1.000
_cell.length_b   1.000
_cell.length_c   1.000
_cell.angle_alpha   90.00
_cell.angle_beta   90.00
_cell.angle_gamma   90.00
#
_symmetry.space_group_name_H-M   'P 1'
#
loop_
_entity.id
_entity.type
_entity.pdbx_description
1 polymer ?
#
loop_
_entity_poly.entity_id
_entity_poly.type
_entity_poly.pdbx_seq_one_letter_code
_entity_poly.pdbx_strand_id
1 'polypeptide(L)'
;MSIISAHTGDLTSGIVLRTTLDGEFIRSYVVVSPPDLDVIADIVPRSEVEAGGQIHATAVSSPERAVEEIGDVLDNINPGDIAVFLCADTPAYEAALQLLGYDAARHDTELH
;
A
#
# COMPACT_ATOMS: atom_id res chain seq x y z
N MET A 1 -4.43 3.09 -16.49
CA MET A 1 -3.52 3.28 -15.35
C MET A 1 -2.68 2.02 -15.25
N SER A 2 -1.37 2.14 -15.40
CA SER A 2 -0.45 1.02 -15.17
C SER A 2 0.03 1.08 -13.74
N ILE A 3 -0.35 0.09 -12.94
CA ILE A 3 0.02 -0.03 -11.54
C ILE A 3 0.89 -1.27 -11.39
N ILE A 4 2.09 -1.08 -10.86
CA ILE A 4 3.04 -2.18 -10.63
C ILE A 4 3.61 -2.00 -9.23
N SER A 5 3.49 -3.02 -8.38
CA SER A 5 4.08 -2.99 -7.05
C SER A 5 5.22 -3.96 -6.90
N ALA A 6 6.32 -3.49 -6.31
CA ALA A 6 7.46 -4.32 -5.92
C ALA A 6 7.52 -4.42 -4.39
N HIS A 7 7.75 -5.62 -3.86
CA HIS A 7 7.96 -5.81 -2.43
C HIS A 7 9.30 -5.21 -1.99
N THR A 8 9.29 -4.44 -0.90
CA THR A 8 10.46 -3.74 -0.37
C THR A 8 10.79 -4.08 1.07
N GLY A 9 9.86 -4.69 1.82
CA GLY A 9 10.11 -5.16 3.17
C GLY A 9 8.88 -5.73 3.85
N ASP A 10 9.09 -6.57 4.86
CA ASP A 10 8.03 -7.25 5.60
C ASP A 10 7.64 -6.48 6.87
N LEU A 11 6.36 -6.58 7.25
CA LEU A 11 5.81 -6.10 8.52
C LEU A 11 5.22 -7.27 9.31
N THR A 12 5.02 -7.09 10.62
CA THR A 12 4.44 -8.14 11.49
C THR A 12 3.08 -8.65 11.01
N SER A 13 2.30 -7.82 10.34
CA SER A 13 0.95 -8.17 9.86
C SER A 13 0.72 -7.75 8.41
N GLY A 14 1.78 -7.62 7.62
CA GLY A 14 1.64 -7.18 6.24
C GLY A 14 2.98 -6.97 5.54
N ILE A 15 2.97 -6.17 4.49
CA ILE A 15 4.15 -5.90 3.67
C ILE A 15 4.23 -4.44 3.25
N VAL A 16 5.45 -4.00 2.94
CA VAL A 16 5.77 -2.71 2.36
C VAL A 16 6.06 -2.90 0.87
N LEU A 17 5.32 -2.17 0.05
CA LEU A 17 5.43 -2.17 -1.39
C LEU A 17 5.89 -0.80 -1.87
N ARG A 18 6.70 -0.81 -2.94
CA ARG A 18 6.91 0.36 -3.79
C ARG A 18 5.96 0.22 -4.97
N THR A 19 4.91 1.03 -5.00
CA THR A 19 3.93 1.03 -6.08
C THR A 19 4.29 2.11 -7.08
N THR A 20 4.46 1.73 -8.35
CA THR A 20 4.66 2.64 -9.46
C THR A 20 3.33 2.87 -10.16
N LEU A 21 2.88 4.12 -10.19
CA LEU A 21 1.67 4.62 -10.85
C LEU A 21 2.10 5.45 -12.05
N ASP A 22 1.87 4.95 -13.26
CA ASP A 22 2.17 5.66 -14.53
C ASP A 22 3.60 6.26 -14.63
N GLY A 23 4.58 5.64 -13.95
CA GLY A 23 6.00 6.03 -13.94
C GLY A 23 6.47 6.76 -12.68
N GLU A 24 5.55 7.18 -11.82
CA GLU A 24 5.83 7.80 -10.53
C GLU A 24 5.71 6.78 -9.41
N PHE A 25 6.51 6.92 -8.36
CA PHE A 25 6.49 5.94 -7.26
C PHE A 25 5.87 6.52 -6.00
N ILE A 26 5.09 5.68 -5.33
CA ILE A 26 4.59 5.88 -3.97
C ILE A 26 5.04 4.70 -3.10
N ARG A 27 5.00 4.91 -1.80
CA ARG A 27 5.22 3.84 -0.83
C ARG A 27 3.88 3.38 -0.31
N SER A 28 3.62 2.08 -0.41
CA SER A 28 2.33 1.49 -0.08
C SER A 28 2.52 0.46 1.01
N TYR A 29 1.84 0.63 2.13
CA TYR A 29 1.86 -0.29 3.26
C TYR A 29 0.54 -1.03 3.25
N VAL A 30 0.56 -2.35 3.11
CA VAL A 30 -0.65 -3.17 3.12
C VAL A 30 -0.56 -4.09 4.33
N VAL A 31 -1.49 -3.96 5.27
CA VAL A 31 -1.48 -4.73 6.51
C VAL A 31 -2.86 -5.28 6.82
N VAL A 32 -2.91 -6.44 7.47
CA VAL A 32 -4.13 -6.99 8.07
C VAL A 32 -4.20 -6.48 9.50
N SER A 33 -5.08 -5.53 9.76
CA SER A 33 -5.29 -4.97 11.09
C SER A 33 -6.72 -4.47 11.24
N PRO A 34 -7.20 -4.27 12.47
CA PRO A 34 -8.38 -3.45 12.71
C PRO A 34 -8.23 -2.09 12.01
N PRO A 35 -9.34 -1.43 11.63
CA PRO A 35 -9.34 -0.09 11.05
C PRO A 35 -9.01 0.95 12.13
N ASP A 36 -7.79 0.89 12.64
CA ASP A 36 -7.28 1.68 13.75
C ASP A 36 -6.17 2.59 13.23
N LEU A 37 -6.36 3.91 13.33
CA LEU A 37 -5.38 4.87 12.85
C LEU A 37 -4.18 4.97 13.80
N ASP A 38 -4.31 4.55 15.06
CA ASP A 38 -3.21 4.59 16.02
C ASP A 38 -2.06 3.65 15.60
N VAL A 39 -2.37 2.54 14.89
CA VAL A 39 -1.35 1.61 14.41
C VAL A 39 -0.49 2.17 13.28
N ILE A 40 -0.94 3.22 12.59
CA ILE A 40 -0.19 3.84 11.47
C ILE A 40 1.14 4.39 11.96
N ALA A 41 1.18 4.94 13.18
CA ALA A 41 2.41 5.48 13.76
C ALA A 41 3.47 4.40 14.04
N ASP A 42 3.04 3.15 14.24
CA ASP A 42 3.94 2.00 14.42
C ASP A 42 4.32 1.36 13.07
N ILE A 43 3.47 1.50 12.04
CA ILE A 43 3.71 0.96 10.70
C ILE A 43 4.65 1.88 9.89
N VAL A 44 4.38 3.18 9.89
CA VAL A 44 5.11 4.16 9.07
C VAL A 44 6.29 4.72 9.87
N PRO A 45 7.54 4.51 9.43
CA PRO A 45 8.70 5.06 10.09
C PRO A 45 8.67 6.59 10.11
N ARG A 46 9.06 7.22 11.23
CA ARG A 46 9.14 8.69 11.29
C ARG A 46 10.02 9.29 10.20
N SER A 47 11.12 8.63 9.84
CA SER A 47 12.02 9.09 8.78
C SER A 47 11.31 9.29 7.43
N GLU A 48 10.24 8.53 7.16
CA GLU A 48 9.45 8.61 5.93
C GLU A 48 8.54 9.84 5.93
N VAL A 49 7.94 10.14 7.09
CA VAL A 49 7.13 11.34 7.31
C VAL A 49 8.00 12.60 7.30
N GLU A 50 9.19 12.52 7.90
CA GLU A 50 10.17 13.60 7.92
C GLU A 50 10.76 13.90 6.54
N ALA A 51 10.75 12.92 5.62
CA ALA A 51 11.13 13.12 4.22
C ALA A 51 10.12 14.00 3.43
N GLY A 52 9.00 14.38 4.05
CA GLY A 52 8.02 15.31 3.50
C GLY A 52 6.84 14.66 2.77
N GLY A 53 6.73 13.33 2.79
CA GLY A 53 5.59 12.61 2.24
C GLY A 53 4.36 12.70 3.15
N GLN A 54 3.18 12.92 2.57
CA GLN A 54 1.92 12.84 3.30
C GLN A 54 1.48 11.39 3.46
N ILE A 55 0.86 11.08 4.59
CA ILE A 55 0.30 9.75 4.85
C ILE A 55 -1.17 9.76 4.43
N HIS A 56 -1.50 8.95 3.42
CA HIS A 56 -2.85 8.65 2.99
C HIS A 56 -3.23 7.26 3.50
N ALA A 57 -3.97 7.21 4.60
CA ALA A 57 -4.43 5.95 5.16
C ALA A 57 -5.91 5.71 4.88
N THR A 58 -6.26 4.48 4.51
CA THR A 58 -7.65 4.04 4.41
C THR A 58 -7.82 2.63 5.00
N ALA A 59 -9.03 2.36 5.46
CA ALA A 59 -9.43 1.06 5.97
C ALA A 59 -10.22 0.29 4.92
N VAL A 60 -9.71 -0.87 4.53
CA VAL A 60 -10.36 -1.76 3.57
C VAL A 60 -11.19 -2.77 4.35
N SER A 61 -12.49 -2.51 4.46
CA SER A 61 -13.41 -3.34 5.26
C SER A 61 -13.73 -4.70 4.61
N SER A 62 -13.63 -4.80 3.29
CA SER A 62 -13.96 -6.01 2.52
C SER A 62 -13.33 -5.95 1.13
N PRO A 63 -13.13 -7.11 0.46
CA PRO A 63 -12.57 -7.15 -0.89
C PRO A 63 -13.45 -6.42 -1.92
N GLU A 64 -14.78 -6.40 -1.73
CA GLU A 64 -15.72 -5.70 -2.61
C GLU A 64 -15.54 -4.17 -2.58
N ARG A 65 -15.19 -3.64 -1.40
CA ARG A 65 -14.94 -2.20 -1.21
C ARG A 65 -13.49 -1.81 -1.50
N ALA A 66 -12.58 -2.77 -1.61
CA ALA A 66 -11.17 -2.52 -1.87
C ALA A 66 -10.95 -1.66 -3.13
N VAL A 67 -11.71 -1.90 -4.20
CA VAL A 67 -11.58 -1.14 -5.46
C VAL A 67 -11.88 0.34 -5.26
N GLU A 68 -12.96 0.65 -4.53
CA GLU A 68 -13.40 2.01 -4.26
C GLU A 68 -12.43 2.71 -3.28
N GLU A 69 -12.20 2.10 -2.12
CA GLU A 69 -11.39 2.69 -1.04
C GLU A 69 -9.92 2.89 -1.46
N ILE A 70 -9.34 1.91 -2.18
CA ILE A 70 -7.96 2.02 -2.68
C ILE A 70 -7.91 2.97 -3.85
N GLY A 71 -8.87 2.89 -4.78
CA GLY A 71 -8.97 3.80 -5.92
C GLY A 71 -9.00 5.26 -5.48
N ASP A 72 -9.84 5.59 -4.49
CA ASP A 72 -9.96 6.95 -3.95
C ASP A 72 -8.63 7.46 -3.37
N VAL A 73 -7.86 6.60 -2.70
CA VAL A 73 -6.51 6.96 -2.22
C VAL A 73 -5.56 7.17 -3.38
N LEU A 74 -5.51 6.23 -4.34
CA LEU A 74 -4.60 6.30 -5.49
C LEU A 74 -4.90 7.47 -6.43
N ASP A 75 -6.15 7.91 -6.51
CA ASP A 75 -6.56 9.08 -7.31
C ASP A 75 -6.19 10.42 -6.63
N ASN A 76 -6.04 10.43 -5.31
CA ASN A 76 -5.71 11.64 -4.52
C ASN A 76 -4.26 11.68 -4.01
N ILE A 77 -3.49 10.60 -4.19
CA ILE A 77 -2.11 10.51 -3.68
C ILE A 77 -1.14 11.21 -4.63
N ASN A 78 -0.14 11.88 -4.06
CA ASN A 78 0.91 12.50 -4.86
C ASN A 78 2.15 11.60 -4.95
N PRO A 79 2.97 11.78 -5.98
CA PRO A 79 4.29 11.16 -6.08
C PRO A 79 5.13 11.41 -4.82
N GLY A 80 5.68 10.33 -4.25
CA GLY A 80 6.49 10.39 -3.03
C GLY A 80 5.71 10.32 -1.71
N ASP A 81 4.38 10.40 -1.75
CA ASP A 81 3.52 10.18 -0.58
C ASP A 81 3.49 8.69 -0.16
N ILE A 82 2.88 8.47 0.99
CA ILE A 82 2.79 7.18 1.67
C ILE A 82 1.32 6.76 1.73
N ALA A 83 0.97 5.67 1.05
CA ALA A 83 -0.33 5.02 1.18
C ALA A 83 -0.31 3.94 2.26
N VAL A 84 -1.30 3.91 3.14
CA VAL A 84 -1.45 2.87 4.16
C VAL A 84 -2.84 2.24 4.05
N PHE A 85 -2.89 0.94 3.79
CA PHE A 85 -4.11 0.18 3.60
C PHE A 85 -4.28 -0.80 4.77
N LEU A 86 -5.22 -0.47 5.66
CA LEU A 86 -5.57 -1.30 6.82
C LEU A 86 -6.69 -2.25 6.42
N CYS A 87 -6.34 -3.49 6.12
CA CYS A 87 -7.27 -4.52 5.65
C CYS A 87 -7.90 -5.23 6.85
N ALA A 88 -9.23 -5.28 6.90
CA ALA A 88 -9.96 -5.90 8.00
C ALA A 88 -9.73 -7.42 8.10
N ASP A 89 -9.50 -8.07 6.95
CA ASP A 89 -9.31 -9.52 6.85
C ASP A 89 -8.39 -9.92 5.69
N THR A 90 -8.06 -11.21 5.61
CA THR A 90 -7.20 -11.77 4.55
C THR A 90 -7.78 -11.56 3.14
N PRO A 91 -9.09 -11.77 2.88
CA PRO A 91 -9.68 -11.44 1.59
C PRO A 91 -9.50 -9.98 1.16
N ALA A 92 -9.72 -9.01 2.06
CA ALA A 92 -9.47 -7.60 1.76
C ALA A 92 -7.99 -7.34 1.44
N TYR A 93 -7.09 -7.97 2.19
CA TYR A 93 -5.65 -7.87 1.96
C TYR A 93 -5.21 -8.39 0.60
N GLU A 94 -5.67 -9.59 0.21
CA GLU A 94 -5.34 -10.16 -1.10
C GLU A 94 -5.91 -9.31 -2.24
N ALA A 95 -7.14 -8.78 -2.09
CA ALA A 95 -7.73 -7.86 -3.05
C ALA A 95 -6.91 -6.57 -3.19
N ALA A 96 -6.45 -6.00 -2.06
CA ALA A 96 -5.61 -4.81 -2.06
C ALA A 96 -4.30 -5.03 -2.82
N LEU A 97 -3.62 -6.15 -2.57
CA LEU A 97 -2.39 -6.51 -3.27
C LEU A 97 -2.60 -6.64 -4.78
N GLN A 98 -3.67 -7.31 -5.20
CA GLN A 98 -3.99 -7.47 -6.62
C GLN A 98 -4.27 -6.11 -7.30
N LEU A 99 -4.99 -5.21 -6.63
CA LEU A 99 -5.29 -3.87 -7.14
C LEU A 99 -4.05 -2.99 -7.25
N LEU A 100 -3.12 -3.13 -6.31
CA LEU A 100 -1.83 -2.47 -6.35
C LEU A 100 -0.88 -3.10 -7.39
N GLY A 101 -1.32 -4.10 -8.16
CA GLY A 101 -0.49 -4.77 -9.15
C GLY A 101 0.71 -5.49 -8.52
N TYR A 102 0.59 -5.91 -7.25
CA TYR A 102 1.57 -6.77 -6.61
C TYR A 102 1.38 -8.20 -7.10
N ASP A 103 2.47 -8.78 -7.58
CA ASP A 103 2.50 -10.16 -8.01
C ASP A 103 3.65 -10.86 -7.27
N ALA A 104 3.30 -11.71 -6.31
CA ALA A 104 4.27 -12.46 -5.52
C ALA A 104 5.12 -13.42 -6.38
N ALA A 105 4.64 -13.81 -7.57
CA ALA A 105 5.38 -14.63 -8.53
C ALA A 105 6.31 -13.80 -9.43
N ARG A 106 6.13 -12.48 -9.50
CA ARG A 106 7.12 -11.54 -10.06
C ARG A 106 8.24 -11.33 -9.04
N HIS A 107 9.01 -12.40 -8.81
CA HIS A 107 10.36 -12.22 -8.30
C HIS A 107 11.15 -11.41 -9.32
N ASP A 108 11.66 -10.26 -8.87
CA ASP A 108 12.63 -9.39 -9.53
C ASP A 108 13.53 -10.16 -10.50
N THR A 109 13.12 -10.18 -11.78
CA THR A 109 13.92 -10.74 -12.87
C THR A 109 13.99 -9.69 -13.95
N GLU A 110 14.47 -8.48 -13.62
CA GLU A 110 15.01 -7.51 -14.59
C GLU A 110 15.53 -6.25 -13.89
N LEU A 111 16.64 -6.41 -13.15
CA LEU A 111 17.67 -5.38 -13.05
C LEU A 111 18.94 -5.97 -13.65
N HIS A 112 19.11 -5.81 -14.96
CA HIS A 112 20.40 -5.94 -15.64
C HIS A 112 20.64 -4.73 -16.55
#